data_AF-A0A3A9ZHB1-F1
#
_entry.id   AF-A0A3A9ZHB1-F1
#
_cell.length_a   1.000
_cell.length_b   1.000
_cell.length_c   1.000
_cell.angle_alpha   90.00
_cell.angle_beta   90.00
_cell.angle_gamma   90.00
#
_symmetry.space_group_name_H-M   'P 1'
#
loop_
_entity.id
_entity.type
_entity.pdbx_description
1 polymer ?
#
loop_
_entity_poly.entity_id
_entity_poly.type
_entity_poly.pdbx_seq_one_letter_code
_entity_poly.pdbx_strand_id
1 'polypeptide(L)'
;MTTATWRLAHQTARWCRFAVVTVDVAPAPRPEVRVTGVVAGMRDERREVELGARAALRRLAGAGPFVVTVTGIRATVVDTGVGDLHEAAARAVWQAAGGVAERLRYAGFGEPELVAAWLRDRLGLRVESVTEARPQRPGARDVDPVGPVHAWLHPAGRPPTRLDPRGGELLLRTGDPYPSYRTGEGVVRVGPAGPPDPLADLVGERLTGGAVLVAPATGACAGLLLRAGAREVLVAAAGDRWVLARDPAPSAVAATWQVRGLDSFG
;
A
#
# COMPACT_ATOMS: atom_id res chain seq x y z
N MET A 1 -22.58 -8.62 19.43
CA MET A 1 -22.24 -7.50 18.51
C MET A 1 -21.34 -6.57 19.27
N THR A 2 -20.23 -6.16 18.68
CA THR A 2 -19.23 -5.30 19.30
C THR A 2 -19.00 -4.10 18.41
N THR A 3 -19.12 -2.90 18.98
CA THR A 3 -18.87 -1.63 18.28
C THR A 3 -17.45 -1.18 18.52
N ALA A 4 -16.77 -0.67 17.49
CA ALA A 4 -15.51 0.02 17.63
C ALA A 4 -15.41 1.23 16.71
N THR A 5 -14.73 2.26 17.19
CA THR A 5 -14.34 3.42 16.41
C THR A 5 -12.82 3.45 16.34
N TRP A 6 -12.28 3.57 15.13
CA TRP A 6 -10.86 3.85 14.96
C TRP A 6 -10.67 5.25 14.39
N ARG A 7 -9.70 5.97 14.96
CA ARG A 7 -9.25 7.28 14.49
C ARG A 7 -7.80 7.18 14.03
N LEU A 8 -7.59 7.33 12.73
CA LEU A 8 -6.30 7.69 12.16
C LEU A 8 -6.14 9.20 12.28
N ALA A 9 -5.14 9.64 13.04
CA ALA A 9 -4.75 11.03 13.14
C ALA A 9 -3.23 11.07 13.23
N HIS A 10 -2.58 11.39 12.11
CA HIS A 10 -1.13 11.54 12.05
C HIS A 10 -0.78 12.83 11.32
N GLN A 11 0.05 13.65 11.94
CA GLN A 11 0.45 14.93 11.37
C GLN A 11 1.95 15.12 11.55
N THR A 12 2.60 15.54 10.48
CA THR A 12 3.97 16.02 10.45
C THR A 12 3.96 17.47 9.97
N ALA A 13 5.13 18.13 10.00
CA ALA A 13 5.27 19.47 9.41
C ALA A 13 5.04 19.49 7.88
N ARG A 14 4.99 18.33 7.22
CA ARG A 14 4.91 18.21 5.74
C ARG A 14 3.59 17.67 5.23
N TRP A 15 2.86 16.91 6.05
CA TRP A 15 1.63 16.25 5.65
C TRP A 15 0.80 15.83 6.86
N CYS A 16 -0.50 15.67 6.64
CA CYS A 16 -1.49 15.21 7.61
C CYS A 16 -2.26 14.02 7.02
N ARG A 17 -2.75 13.15 7.91
CA ARG A 17 -3.61 12.00 7.65
C ARG A 17 -4.72 11.99 8.68
N PHE A 18 -5.97 12.03 8.24
CA PHE A 18 -7.14 11.99 9.10
C PHE A 18 -8.21 11.08 8.52
N ALA A 19 -8.62 10.08 9.30
CA ALA A 19 -9.78 9.26 8.98
C ALA A 19 -10.39 8.72 10.28
N VAL A 20 -11.71 8.74 10.38
CA VAL A 20 -12.45 8.08 11.48
C VAL A 20 -13.47 7.15 10.87
N VAL A 21 -13.43 5.88 11.28
CA VAL A 21 -14.38 4.87 10.85
C VAL A 21 -14.96 4.18 12.07
N THR A 22 -16.28 4.07 12.11
CA THR A 22 -17.03 3.34 13.14
C THR A 22 -17.66 2.10 12.52
N VAL A 23 -17.51 0.97 13.20
CA VAL A 23 -18.04 -0.32 12.76
C VAL A 23 -18.73 -1.05 13.90
N ASP A 24 -19.74 -1.84 13.54
CA ASP A 24 -20.31 -2.90 14.35
C ASP A 24 -19.90 -4.25 13.77
N VAL A 25 -19.38 -5.14 14.62
CA VAL A 25 -18.97 -6.49 14.23
C VAL A 25 -19.78 -7.52 15.00
N ALA A 26 -20.33 -8.50 14.30
CA ALA A 26 -21.05 -9.62 14.91
C ALA A 26 -20.66 -10.94 14.25
N PRO A 27 -20.64 -12.06 14.99
CA PRO A 27 -20.53 -13.39 14.38
C PRO A 27 -21.65 -13.61 13.37
N ALA A 28 -21.35 -14.28 12.27
CA ALA A 28 -22.30 -14.56 11.19
C ALA A 28 -22.00 -15.93 10.56
N PRO A 29 -22.95 -16.54 9.85
CA PRO A 29 -22.69 -17.80 9.13
C PRO A 29 -21.78 -17.60 7.91
N ARG A 30 -21.68 -16.38 7.38
CA ARG A 30 -20.83 -16.01 6.23
C ARG A 30 -20.21 -14.64 6.45
N PRO A 31 -18.98 -14.40 5.96
CA PRO A 31 -18.37 -13.09 6.04
C PRO A 31 -19.11 -12.08 5.15
N GLU A 32 -19.48 -10.94 5.70
CA GLU A 32 -20.21 -9.90 4.97
C GLU A 32 -19.76 -8.50 5.44
N VAL A 33 -19.70 -7.55 4.51
CA VAL A 33 -19.47 -6.13 4.82
C VAL A 33 -20.65 -5.32 4.30
N ARG A 34 -21.25 -4.53 5.18
CA ARG A 34 -22.31 -3.57 4.89
C ARG A 34 -21.81 -2.18 5.22
N VAL A 35 -22.12 -1.20 4.37
CA VAL A 35 -21.80 0.20 4.62
C VAL A 35 -23.09 0.99 4.62
N THR A 36 -23.49 1.48 5.78
CA THR A 36 -24.80 2.15 6.00
C THR A 36 -24.65 3.60 6.45
N GLY A 37 -23.53 3.97 7.06
CA GLY A 37 -23.28 5.31 7.62
C GLY A 37 -22.64 6.34 6.68
N VAL A 38 -22.89 6.28 5.37
CA VAL A 38 -22.25 7.19 4.39
C VAL A 38 -23.20 8.33 3.99
N VAL A 39 -22.69 9.56 4.03
CA VAL A 39 -23.40 10.74 3.49
C VAL A 39 -23.45 10.65 1.96
N ALA A 40 -24.55 11.08 1.35
CA ALA A 40 -24.68 11.13 -0.11
C ALA A 40 -23.51 11.92 -0.74
N GLY A 41 -22.87 11.36 -1.77
CA GLY A 41 -21.75 11.98 -2.49
C GLY A 41 -20.36 11.35 -2.25
N MET A 42 -20.21 10.50 -1.23
CA MET A 42 -18.93 9.87 -0.86
C MET A 42 -18.77 8.45 -1.44
N ARG A 43 -18.78 8.32 -2.77
CA ARG A 43 -18.71 6.99 -3.43
C ARG A 43 -17.34 6.33 -3.26
N ASP A 44 -16.27 7.10 -3.40
CA ASP A 44 -14.89 6.59 -3.33
C ASP A 44 -14.53 6.20 -1.89
N GLU A 45 -14.92 7.03 -0.92
CA GLU A 45 -14.74 6.75 0.50
C GLU A 45 -15.51 5.52 0.94
N ARG A 46 -16.74 5.33 0.45
CA ARG A 46 -17.54 4.12 0.71
C ARG A 46 -16.78 2.88 0.23
N ARG A 47 -16.28 2.92 -1.01
CA ARG A 47 -15.56 1.79 -1.60
C ARG A 47 -14.28 1.51 -0.83
N GLU A 48 -13.51 2.54 -0.49
CA GLU A 48 -12.27 2.40 0.26
C GLU A 48 -12.49 1.77 1.65
N VAL A 49 -13.51 2.22 2.38
CA VAL A 49 -13.88 1.65 3.68
C VAL A 49 -14.36 0.20 3.54
N GLU A 50 -15.16 -0.10 2.52
CA GLU A 50 -15.60 -1.47 2.25
C GLU A 50 -14.41 -2.41 2.01
N LEU A 51 -13.45 -1.98 1.18
CA LEU A 51 -12.23 -2.74 0.90
C LEU A 51 -11.41 -2.94 2.19
N GLY A 52 -11.27 -1.91 3.02
CA GLY A 52 -10.58 -1.99 4.32
C GLY A 52 -11.22 -3.01 5.27
N ALA A 53 -12.55 -2.98 5.39
CA ALA A 53 -13.30 -3.94 6.20
C ALA A 53 -13.16 -5.37 5.66
N ARG A 54 -13.26 -5.57 4.33
CA ARG A 54 -13.06 -6.88 3.69
C ARG A 54 -11.64 -7.41 3.91
N ALA A 55 -10.64 -6.54 3.77
CA ALA A 55 -9.23 -6.87 4.00
C ALA A 55 -8.98 -7.28 5.45
N ALA A 56 -9.68 -6.66 6.41
CA ALA A 56 -9.64 -7.08 7.81
C ALA A 56 -10.27 -8.46 8.03
N LEU A 57 -11.46 -8.72 7.45
CA LEU A 57 -12.15 -10.00 7.56
C LEU A 57 -11.32 -11.17 7.01
N ARG A 58 -10.66 -10.99 5.86
CA ARG A 58 -9.79 -12.04 5.29
C ARG A 58 -8.69 -12.47 6.26
N ARG A 59 -8.15 -11.54 7.05
CA ARG A 59 -7.12 -11.82 8.06
C ARG A 59 -7.67 -12.41 9.36
N LEU A 60 -8.99 -12.34 9.56
CA LEU A 60 -9.70 -12.95 10.67
C LEU A 60 -10.27 -14.34 10.33
N ALA A 61 -10.00 -14.91 9.15
CA ALA A 61 -10.60 -16.16 8.70
C ALA A 61 -10.43 -17.35 9.67
N GLY A 62 -9.42 -17.33 10.55
CA GLY A 62 -9.24 -18.33 11.62
C GLY A 62 -10.09 -18.11 12.89
N ALA A 63 -10.77 -16.96 13.03
CA ALA A 63 -11.57 -16.57 14.19
C ALA A 63 -13.10 -16.75 13.96
N GLY A 64 -13.50 -17.29 12.81
CA GLY A 64 -14.88 -17.48 12.41
C GLY A 64 -15.41 -16.39 11.47
N PRO A 65 -16.59 -16.60 10.86
CA PRO A 65 -17.18 -15.61 9.97
C PRO A 65 -17.83 -14.48 10.77
N PHE A 66 -17.66 -13.25 10.29
CA PHE A 66 -18.24 -12.05 10.90
C PHE A 66 -19.00 -11.23 9.85
N VAL A 67 -20.08 -10.59 10.28
CA VAL A 67 -20.67 -9.46 9.56
C VAL A 67 -20.10 -8.16 10.14
N VAL A 68 -19.66 -7.27 9.27
CA VAL A 68 -19.21 -5.92 9.61
C VAL A 68 -20.23 -4.93 9.05
N THR A 69 -20.75 -4.05 9.89
CA THR A 69 -21.57 -2.91 9.47
C THR A 69 -20.82 -1.63 9.77
N VAL A 70 -20.44 -0.89 8.73
CA VAL A 70 -19.82 0.43 8.87
C VAL A 70 -20.93 1.45 9.10
N THR A 71 -20.97 1.99 10.32
CA THR A 71 -22.02 2.88 10.82
C THR A 71 -21.63 4.35 10.82
N GLY A 72 -20.35 4.67 10.62
CA GLY A 72 -19.91 6.07 10.51
C GLY A 72 -18.59 6.20 9.78
N ILE A 73 -18.50 7.23 8.93
CA ILE A 73 -17.29 7.65 8.23
C ILE A 73 -17.11 9.14 8.45
N ARG A 74 -15.92 9.56 8.86
CA ARG A 74 -15.52 10.98 8.89
C ARG A 74 -14.12 11.13 8.32
N ALA A 75 -14.03 11.83 7.21
CA ALA A 75 -12.81 12.21 6.52
C ALA A 75 -12.82 13.73 6.25
N THR A 76 -11.65 14.32 6.04
CA THR A 76 -11.51 15.71 5.57
C THR A 76 -10.70 15.68 4.28
N VAL A 77 -11.21 16.26 3.19
CA VAL A 77 -10.58 16.16 1.86
C VAL A 77 -9.13 16.67 1.85
N VAL A 78 -8.80 17.63 2.72
CA VAL A 78 -7.46 18.20 2.84
C VAL A 78 -6.47 17.23 3.49
N ASP A 79 -6.93 16.48 4.50
CA ASP A 79 -6.05 15.67 5.35
C ASP A 79 -6.23 14.18 5.13
N THR A 80 -7.06 13.74 4.18
CA THR A 80 -7.31 12.31 3.92
C THR A 80 -6.70 11.92 2.57
N GLY A 81 -5.73 11.03 2.59
CA GLY A 81 -5.17 10.42 1.39
C GLY A 81 -5.79 9.06 1.08
N VAL A 82 -5.60 8.58 -0.16
CA VAL A 82 -5.98 7.22 -0.55
C VAL A 82 -5.29 6.20 0.38
N GLY A 83 -6.09 5.30 0.95
CA GLY A 83 -5.65 4.25 1.87
C GLY A 83 -5.89 4.58 3.35
N ASP A 84 -6.21 5.83 3.69
CA ASP A 84 -6.44 6.26 5.08
C ASP A 84 -7.75 5.70 5.65
N LEU A 85 -8.82 5.74 4.85
CA LEU A 85 -10.12 5.17 5.22
C LEU A 85 -10.06 3.65 5.20
N HIS A 86 -9.31 3.07 4.26
CA HIS A 86 -9.05 1.63 4.22
C HIS A 86 -8.37 1.17 5.52
N GLU A 87 -7.30 1.86 5.93
CA GLU A 87 -6.61 1.56 7.17
C GLU A 87 -7.52 1.74 8.40
N ALA A 88 -8.24 2.86 8.48
CA ALA A 88 -9.11 3.13 9.62
C ALA A 88 -10.22 2.08 9.75
N ALA A 89 -10.84 1.68 8.64
CA ALA A 89 -11.85 0.63 8.61
C ALA A 89 -11.28 -0.72 9.05
N ALA A 90 -10.13 -1.11 8.52
CA ALA A 90 -9.50 -2.38 8.87
C ALA A 90 -9.17 -2.47 10.37
N ARG A 91 -8.65 -1.38 10.94
CA ARG A 91 -8.32 -1.31 12.37
C ARG A 91 -9.56 -1.30 13.26
N ALA A 92 -10.62 -0.58 12.86
CA ALA A 92 -11.89 -0.60 13.60
C ALA A 92 -12.46 -2.03 13.68
N VAL A 93 -12.40 -2.80 12.58
CA VAL A 93 -12.84 -4.20 12.54
C VAL A 93 -12.00 -5.07 13.48
N TRP A 94 -10.67 -4.99 13.43
CA TRP A 94 -9.82 -5.79 14.33
C TRP A 94 -9.97 -5.44 15.81
N GLN A 95 -10.22 -4.16 16.11
CA GLN A 95 -10.52 -3.73 17.47
C GLN A 95 -11.84 -4.35 17.95
N ALA A 96 -12.91 -4.25 17.15
CA ALA A 96 -14.21 -4.84 17.50
C ALA A 96 -14.17 -6.37 17.60
N ALA A 97 -13.34 -7.04 16.81
CA ALA A 97 -13.19 -8.50 16.82
C ALA A 97 -12.34 -9.05 17.99
N GLY A 98 -11.98 -8.23 18.98
CA GLY A 98 -11.29 -8.70 20.19
C GLY A 98 -9.77 -8.50 20.19
N GLY A 99 -9.26 -7.44 19.57
CA GLY A 99 -7.92 -6.93 19.89
C GLY A 99 -6.76 -7.55 19.13
N VAL A 100 -6.97 -8.09 17.93
CA VAL A 100 -5.85 -8.49 17.03
C VAL A 100 -5.02 -7.27 16.58
N ALA A 101 -5.47 -6.04 16.91
CA ALA A 101 -4.87 -4.76 16.54
C ALA A 101 -3.39 -4.61 16.95
N GLU A 102 -2.93 -5.21 18.06
CA GLU A 102 -1.52 -5.17 18.46
C GLU A 102 -0.62 -6.08 17.60
N ARG A 103 -1.17 -7.16 17.04
CA ARG A 103 -0.40 -8.12 16.22
C ARG A 103 -0.32 -7.72 14.76
N LEU A 104 -1.28 -6.92 14.26
CA LEU A 104 -1.34 -6.52 12.86
C LEU A 104 -0.75 -5.11 12.71
N ARG A 105 0.58 -5.05 12.58
CA ARG A 105 1.36 -3.84 12.26
C ARG A 105 0.95 -3.27 10.89
N TYR A 106 -0.16 -2.53 10.84
CA TYR A 106 -0.70 -1.80 9.67
C TYR A 106 -1.19 -2.72 8.52
N ALA A 107 -2.35 -2.42 7.96
CA ALA A 107 -3.01 -3.30 6.98
C ALA A 107 -2.32 -3.31 5.59
N GLY A 108 -1.74 -2.18 5.18
CA GLY A 108 -1.40 -1.94 3.77
C GLY A 108 -2.66 -1.95 2.91
N PHE A 109 -2.52 -1.68 1.62
CA PHE A 109 -3.53 -2.04 0.63
C PHE A 109 -2.84 -2.62 -0.59
N GLY A 110 -3.47 -3.63 -1.19
CA GLY A 110 -2.98 -4.36 -2.37
C GLY A 110 -4.10 -4.62 -3.38
N GLU A 111 -5.29 -4.11 -3.11
CA GLU A 111 -6.43 -4.13 -4.00
C GLU A 111 -6.11 -3.28 -5.24
N PRO A 112 -6.14 -3.86 -6.47
CA PRO A 112 -5.76 -3.12 -7.67
C PRO A 112 -6.50 -1.80 -7.86
N GLU A 113 -7.76 -1.71 -7.45
CA GLU A 113 -8.56 -0.49 -7.49
C GLU A 113 -7.99 0.62 -6.59
N LEU A 114 -7.58 0.29 -5.35
CA LEU A 114 -6.97 1.26 -4.43
C LEU A 114 -5.56 1.63 -4.85
N VAL A 115 -4.81 0.67 -5.39
CA VAL A 115 -3.48 0.93 -5.95
C VAL A 115 -3.58 1.87 -7.16
N ALA A 116 -4.58 1.67 -8.03
CA ALA A 116 -4.85 2.57 -9.16
C ALA A 116 -5.29 3.96 -8.69
N ALA A 117 -6.18 4.05 -7.70
CA ALA A 117 -6.59 5.31 -7.09
C ALA A 117 -5.41 6.05 -6.45
N TRP A 118 -4.53 5.33 -5.73
CA TRP A 118 -3.31 5.88 -5.17
C TRP A 118 -2.40 6.41 -6.28
N LEU A 119 -2.20 5.68 -7.37
CA LEU A 119 -1.35 6.14 -8.47
C LEU A 119 -1.95 7.38 -9.15
N ARG A 120 -3.27 7.43 -9.35
CA ARG A 120 -4.00 8.61 -9.86
C ARG A 120 -3.79 9.84 -8.98
N ASP A 121 -3.90 9.70 -7.66
CA ASP A 121 -3.65 10.79 -6.69
C ASP A 121 -2.21 11.35 -6.76
N ARG A 122 -1.26 10.59 -7.32
CA ARG A 122 0.15 11.00 -7.43
C ARG A 122 0.58 11.45 -8.81
N LEU A 123 -0.29 11.40 -9.81
CA LEU A 123 0.01 11.95 -11.12
C LEU A 123 0.24 13.47 -11.04
N GLY A 124 1.20 13.96 -11.81
CA GLY A 124 1.67 15.35 -11.80
C GLY A 124 2.62 15.70 -10.64
N LEU A 125 2.66 14.88 -9.58
CA LEU A 125 3.56 15.10 -8.45
C LEU A 125 4.99 14.69 -8.79
N ARG A 126 5.95 15.46 -8.28
CA ARG A 126 7.38 15.15 -8.36
C ARG A 126 7.73 14.09 -7.32
N VAL A 127 8.50 13.07 -7.68
CA VAL A 127 9.14 12.18 -6.69
C VAL A 127 10.36 12.90 -6.13
N GLU A 128 10.28 13.42 -4.90
CA GLU A 128 11.35 14.21 -4.29
C GLU A 128 12.56 13.35 -3.91
N SER A 129 12.30 12.13 -3.47
CA SER A 129 13.32 11.15 -3.13
C SER A 129 12.76 9.73 -3.15
N VAL A 130 13.67 8.76 -3.15
CA VAL A 130 13.37 7.36 -2.88
C VAL A 130 14.28 6.92 -1.73
N THR A 131 13.71 6.22 -0.76
CA THR A 131 14.48 5.56 0.30
C THR A 131 14.40 4.06 0.10
N GLU A 132 15.49 3.35 0.34
CA GLU A 132 15.55 1.89 0.27
C GLU A 132 16.13 1.33 1.55
N ALA A 133 15.62 0.17 1.96
CA ALA A 133 16.19 -0.65 3.01
C ALA A 133 16.94 -1.80 2.35
N ARG A 134 18.27 -1.84 2.40
CA ARG A 134 19.09 -2.86 1.72
C ARG A 134 19.92 -3.68 2.70
N PRO A 135 20.00 -5.02 2.52
CA PRO A 135 20.97 -5.82 3.24
C PRO A 135 22.39 -5.41 2.85
N GLN A 136 23.22 -5.11 3.83
CA GLN A 136 24.65 -4.88 3.68
C GLN A 136 25.39 -6.06 4.33
N ARG A 137 25.98 -6.92 3.49
CA ARG A 137 26.80 -8.04 3.94
C ARG A 137 28.22 -7.57 4.25
N PRO A 138 28.90 -8.13 5.27
CA PRO A 138 30.30 -7.86 5.53
C PRO A 138 31.16 -8.13 4.29
N GLY A 139 31.94 -7.15 3.83
CA GLY A 139 32.83 -7.28 2.67
C GLY A 139 32.18 -7.17 1.29
N ALA A 140 30.85 -7.06 1.20
CA ALA A 140 30.17 -6.73 -0.05
C ALA A 140 30.41 -5.24 -0.39
N ARG A 141 30.69 -4.94 -1.67
CA ARG A 141 30.61 -3.56 -2.17
C ARG A 141 29.15 -3.07 -2.04
N ASP A 142 28.93 -1.76 -1.94
CA ASP A 142 27.62 -1.13 -1.71
C ASP A 142 26.49 -1.52 -2.70
N VAL A 143 26.81 -2.27 -3.76
CA VAL A 143 25.89 -2.72 -4.80
C VAL A 143 25.82 -4.25 -4.81
N ASP A 144 25.24 -4.86 -3.77
CA ASP A 144 24.82 -6.27 -3.82
C ASP A 144 23.59 -6.36 -4.76
N PRO A 145 23.55 -7.27 -5.76
CA PRO A 145 22.39 -7.44 -6.64
C PRO A 145 21.11 -7.92 -5.94
N VAL A 146 21.17 -8.24 -4.64
CA VAL A 146 19.98 -8.48 -3.83
C VAL A 146 19.17 -7.17 -3.78
N GLY A 147 17.98 -7.17 -4.39
CA GLY A 147 17.06 -6.05 -4.36
C GLY A 147 16.75 -5.56 -2.94
N PRO A 148 16.10 -4.39 -2.79
CA PRO A 148 15.81 -3.86 -1.47
C PRO A 148 14.94 -4.84 -0.66
N VAL A 149 14.90 -4.71 0.67
CA VAL A 149 13.88 -5.34 1.52
C VAL A 149 12.57 -4.58 1.35
N HIS A 150 12.66 -3.25 1.46
CA HIS A 150 11.55 -2.31 1.26
C HIS A 150 12.05 -1.08 0.52
N ALA A 151 11.16 -0.43 -0.21
CA ALA A 151 11.41 0.89 -0.80
C ALA A 151 10.30 1.86 -0.42
N TRP A 152 10.60 3.15 -0.33
CA TRP A 152 9.64 4.22 -0.08
C TRP A 152 9.77 5.25 -1.18
N LEU A 153 8.64 5.55 -1.82
CA LEU A 153 8.51 6.70 -2.71
C LEU A 153 8.11 7.92 -1.88
N HIS A 154 8.75 9.07 -2.12
CA HIS A 154 8.42 10.34 -1.48
C HIS A 154 7.88 11.35 -2.51
N PRO A 155 6.59 11.32 -2.87
CA PRO A 155 6.01 12.33 -3.74
C PRO A 155 5.86 13.67 -3.02
N ALA A 156 6.04 14.77 -3.76
CA ALA A 156 5.96 16.13 -3.25
C ALA A 156 4.61 16.41 -2.58
N GLY A 157 4.66 17.00 -1.37
CA GLY A 157 3.48 17.38 -0.60
C GLY A 157 2.61 16.21 -0.13
N ARG A 158 3.11 14.98 -0.21
CA ARG A 158 2.37 13.78 0.21
C ARG A 158 3.17 12.92 1.18
N PRO A 159 2.50 12.11 2.01
CA PRO A 159 3.19 11.14 2.87
C PRO A 159 3.97 10.11 2.04
N PRO A 160 5.12 9.61 2.56
CA PRO A 160 5.87 8.55 1.91
C PRO A 160 5.04 7.28 1.78
N THR A 161 5.18 6.58 0.66
CA THR A 161 4.52 5.28 0.42
C THR A 161 5.56 4.19 0.30
N ARG A 162 5.56 3.29 1.28
CA ARG A 162 6.30 2.04 1.27
C ARG A 162 5.71 1.07 0.27
N LEU A 163 6.58 0.47 -0.52
CA LEU A 163 6.35 -0.64 -1.42
C LEU A 163 6.85 -1.92 -0.69
N ASP A 164 5.97 -2.89 -0.48
CA ASP A 164 6.18 -4.07 0.38
C ASP A 164 5.75 -5.34 -0.39
N PRO A 165 6.69 -6.06 -1.04
CA PRO A 165 6.38 -7.31 -1.72
C PRO A 165 6.20 -8.44 -0.71
N ARG A 166 5.11 -9.19 -0.85
CA ARG A 166 4.77 -10.33 0.01
C ARG A 166 4.13 -11.45 -0.80
N GLY A 167 4.80 -12.60 -0.90
CA GLY A 167 4.20 -13.78 -1.52
C GLY A 167 3.70 -13.55 -2.96
N GLY A 168 4.33 -12.67 -3.72
CA GLY A 168 3.92 -12.31 -5.09
C GLY A 168 2.91 -11.16 -5.19
N GLU A 169 2.49 -10.59 -4.07
CA GLU A 169 1.67 -9.36 -4.02
C GLU A 169 2.54 -8.16 -3.70
N LEU A 170 2.24 -6.99 -4.27
CA LEU A 170 2.81 -5.72 -3.88
C LEU A 170 1.81 -4.96 -3.03
N LEU A 171 2.13 -4.79 -1.75
CA LEU A 171 1.36 -3.98 -0.82
C LEU A 171 1.92 -2.57 -0.74
N LEU A 172 1.02 -1.58 -0.76
CA LEU A 172 1.34 -0.18 -0.54
C LEU A 172 1.02 0.19 0.91
N ARG A 173 1.93 0.92 1.54
CA ARG A 173 1.76 1.37 2.93
C ARG A 173 2.25 2.79 3.10
N THR A 174 1.36 3.65 3.57
CA THR A 174 1.71 5.02 3.91
C THR A 174 2.45 5.07 5.26
N GLY A 175 3.61 5.73 5.29
CA GLY A 175 4.39 5.93 6.51
C GLY A 175 5.88 6.11 6.26
N ASP A 176 6.55 6.68 7.24
CA ASP A 176 7.97 7.01 7.15
C ASP A 176 8.87 5.75 7.08
N PRO A 177 10.06 5.87 6.48
CA PRO A 177 11.09 4.85 6.59
C PRO A 177 11.47 4.57 8.04
N TYR A 178 11.71 3.30 8.36
CA TYR A 178 12.23 2.90 9.66
C TYR A 178 13.76 3.11 9.73
N PRO A 179 14.38 3.16 10.92
CA PRO A 179 15.83 3.27 11.04
C PRO A 179 16.56 2.00 10.57
N SER A 180 17.84 2.15 10.19
CA SER A 180 18.73 1.01 9.94
C SER A 180 18.80 0.07 11.14
N TYR A 181 18.92 -1.23 10.91
CA TYR A 181 18.95 -2.24 11.98
C TYR A 181 19.89 -3.40 11.67
N ARG A 182 20.32 -4.13 12.70
CA ARG A 182 21.15 -5.33 12.57
C ARG A 182 20.27 -6.58 12.55
N THR A 183 20.61 -7.53 11.69
CA THR A 183 20.04 -8.89 11.64
C THR A 183 21.12 -9.90 12.04
N GLY A 184 20.74 -11.17 12.18
CA GLY A 184 21.73 -12.26 12.35
C GLY A 184 22.67 -12.41 11.14
N GLU A 185 22.31 -11.85 9.98
CA GLU A 185 23.00 -12.01 8.70
C GLU A 185 23.80 -10.76 8.27
N GLY A 186 23.69 -9.65 9.00
CA GLY A 186 24.35 -8.39 8.63
C GLY A 186 23.63 -7.16 9.13
N VAL A 187 23.75 -6.04 8.39
CA VAL A 187 23.04 -4.79 8.69
C VAL A 187 22.08 -4.49 7.54
N VAL A 188 20.83 -4.16 7.84
CA VAL A 188 19.93 -3.54 6.86
C VAL A 188 20.10 -2.04 6.95
N ARG A 189 20.70 -1.45 5.92
CA ARG A 189 20.87 0.00 5.79
C ARG A 189 19.63 0.60 5.17
N VAL A 190 19.13 1.66 5.79
CA VAL A 190 18.02 2.45 5.27
C VAL A 190 18.55 3.82 4.89
N GLY A 191 18.45 4.16 3.61
CA GLY A 191 19.04 5.36 3.05
C GLY A 191 18.48 5.71 1.68
N PRO A 192 18.93 6.81 1.06
CA PRO A 192 18.49 7.18 -0.28
C PRO A 192 18.85 6.08 -1.30
N ALA A 193 17.95 5.84 -2.25
CA ALA A 193 18.27 5.01 -3.42
C ALA A 193 19.37 5.70 -4.25
N GLY A 194 20.28 4.90 -4.82
CA GLY A 194 21.39 5.40 -5.63
C GLY A 194 21.57 4.59 -6.90
N PRO A 195 22.30 5.10 -7.91
CA PRO A 195 22.68 4.28 -9.06
C PRO A 195 23.43 3.02 -8.61
N PRO A 196 23.18 1.84 -9.22
CA PRO A 196 22.41 1.63 -10.45
C PRO A 196 20.93 1.28 -10.23
N ASP A 197 20.30 1.62 -9.09
CA ASP A 197 18.94 1.17 -8.77
C ASP A 197 17.86 1.80 -9.65
N PRO A 198 16.95 1.01 -10.28
CA PRO A 198 15.89 1.56 -11.15
C PRO A 198 14.99 2.59 -10.48
N LEU A 199 14.75 2.46 -9.17
CA LEU A 199 13.92 3.43 -8.45
C LEU A 199 14.61 4.79 -8.28
N ALA A 200 15.94 4.84 -8.26
CA ALA A 200 16.69 6.10 -8.18
C ALA A 200 16.43 6.98 -9.41
N ASP A 201 16.06 6.38 -10.55
CA ASP A 201 15.74 7.10 -11.77
C ASP A 201 14.44 7.91 -11.69
N LEU A 202 13.58 7.63 -10.71
CA LEU A 202 12.36 8.41 -10.49
C LEU A 202 12.65 9.73 -9.77
N VAL A 203 13.78 9.82 -9.06
CA VAL A 203 14.09 10.97 -8.20
C VAL A 203 14.21 12.24 -9.05
N GLY A 204 13.41 13.22 -8.69
CA GLY A 204 13.34 14.51 -9.35
C GLY A 204 12.36 14.58 -10.53
N GLU A 205 11.85 13.45 -10.99
CA GLU A 205 10.89 13.38 -12.10
C GLU A 205 9.45 13.54 -11.63
N ARG A 206 8.56 13.98 -12.53
CA ARG A 206 7.12 14.02 -12.30
C ARG A 206 6.48 12.72 -12.75
N LEU A 207 5.63 12.12 -11.92
CA LEU A 207 4.81 10.99 -12.33
C LEU A 207 3.81 11.45 -13.39
N THR A 208 3.90 10.90 -14.60
CA THR A 208 3.05 11.25 -15.74
C THR A 208 2.02 10.19 -16.06
N GLY A 209 2.21 8.98 -15.55
CA GLY A 209 1.28 7.88 -15.74
C GLY A 209 1.75 6.59 -15.08
N GLY A 210 1.07 5.50 -15.41
CA GLY A 210 1.45 4.18 -14.95
C GLY A 210 0.39 3.14 -15.24
N ALA A 211 0.60 1.95 -14.67
CA ALA A 211 -0.33 0.84 -14.72
C ALA A 211 -0.21 -0.01 -13.46
N VAL A 212 -1.27 -0.75 -13.13
CA VAL A 212 -1.26 -1.76 -12.08
C VAL A 212 -1.00 -3.12 -12.72
N LEU A 213 -0.03 -3.86 -12.19
CA LEU A 213 0.24 -5.24 -12.57
C LEU A 213 -0.62 -6.14 -11.68
N VAL A 214 -1.46 -6.97 -12.28
CA VAL A 214 -2.39 -7.85 -11.56
C VAL A 214 -1.96 -9.29 -11.76
N ALA A 215 -1.83 -10.03 -10.65
CA ALA A 215 -1.60 -11.47 -10.66
C ALA A 215 -2.87 -12.19 -11.14
N PRO A 216 -2.86 -12.94 -12.27
CA PRO A 216 -4.06 -13.59 -12.78
C PRO A 216 -4.66 -14.63 -11.82
N ALA A 217 -3.80 -15.32 -11.06
CA ALA A 217 -4.22 -16.39 -10.16
C ALA A 217 -5.03 -15.89 -8.96
N THR A 218 -4.70 -14.70 -8.44
CA THR A 218 -5.30 -14.16 -7.20
C THR A 218 -6.14 -12.90 -7.44
N GLY A 219 -5.94 -12.23 -8.58
CA GLY A 219 -6.49 -10.91 -8.85
C GLY A 219 -5.86 -9.79 -8.00
N ALA A 220 -4.82 -10.07 -7.23
CA ALA A 220 -4.14 -9.10 -6.38
C ALA A 220 -3.18 -8.21 -7.18
N CYS A 221 -2.86 -7.02 -6.63
CA CYS A 221 -1.77 -6.20 -7.16
C CYS A 221 -0.46 -6.96 -6.99
N ALA A 222 0.19 -7.31 -8.10
CA ALA A 222 1.53 -7.89 -8.14
C ALA A 222 2.61 -6.81 -8.31
N GLY A 223 2.23 -5.61 -8.72
CA GLY A 223 3.19 -4.56 -9.01
C GLY A 223 2.61 -3.29 -9.63
N LEU A 224 3.52 -2.38 -9.96
CA LEU A 224 3.28 -1.08 -10.56
C LEU A 224 4.22 -0.90 -11.75
N LEU A 225 3.69 -0.34 -12.83
CA LEU A 225 4.49 0.38 -13.82
C LEU A 225 4.37 1.86 -13.51
N LEU A 226 5.49 2.52 -13.28
CA LEU A 226 5.56 3.96 -12.99
C LEU A 226 6.17 4.66 -14.20
N ARG A 227 5.46 5.66 -14.73
CA ARG A 227 5.97 6.52 -15.80
C ARG A 227 6.31 7.88 -15.21
N ALA A 228 7.55 8.32 -15.40
CA ALA A 228 8.02 9.61 -14.93
C ALA A 228 8.92 10.27 -15.97
N GLY A 229 8.50 11.43 -16.49
CA GLY A 229 9.18 12.06 -17.64
C GLY A 229 9.23 11.11 -18.84
N ALA A 230 10.44 10.85 -19.34
CA ALA A 230 10.72 9.89 -20.43
C ALA A 230 11.10 8.48 -19.93
N ARG A 231 10.93 8.20 -18.64
CA ARG A 231 11.38 6.95 -18.01
C ARG A 231 10.20 6.10 -17.60
N GLU A 232 10.36 4.79 -17.76
CA GLU A 232 9.46 3.79 -17.20
C GLU A 232 10.22 2.91 -16.21
N VAL A 233 9.65 2.75 -15.01
CA VAL A 233 10.18 1.88 -13.97
C VAL A 233 9.11 0.89 -13.57
N LEU A 234 9.40 -0.39 -13.77
CA LEU A 234 8.58 -1.49 -13.28
C LEU A 234 9.01 -1.85 -11.87
N VAL A 235 8.02 -2.03 -11.00
CA VAL A 235 8.19 -2.44 -9.61
C VAL A 235 7.20 -3.55 -9.30
N ALA A 236 7.67 -4.75 -9.04
CA ALA A 236 6.77 -5.86 -8.81
C ALA A 236 7.32 -6.89 -7.82
N ALA A 237 6.41 -7.73 -7.33
CA ALA A 237 6.67 -8.84 -6.44
C ALA A 237 6.62 -10.16 -7.23
N ALA A 238 7.67 -10.97 -7.09
CA ALA A 238 7.73 -12.34 -7.61
C ALA A 238 8.09 -13.29 -6.46
N GLY A 239 7.05 -13.82 -5.79
CA GLY A 239 7.21 -14.42 -4.47
C GLY A 239 7.66 -13.35 -3.46
N ASP A 240 8.70 -13.65 -2.68
CA ASP A 240 9.27 -12.70 -1.71
C ASP A 240 10.42 -11.87 -2.30
N ARG A 241 10.54 -11.83 -3.63
CA ARG A 241 11.59 -11.09 -4.34
C ARG A 241 11.02 -9.90 -5.09
N TRP A 242 11.86 -8.88 -5.20
CA TRP A 242 11.62 -7.73 -6.06
C TRP A 242 11.93 -8.06 -7.52
N VAL A 243 11.12 -7.50 -8.39
CA VAL A 243 11.43 -7.30 -9.81
C VAL A 243 11.44 -5.80 -10.04
N LEU A 244 12.62 -5.25 -10.23
CA LEU A 244 12.86 -3.85 -10.55
C LEU A 244 13.48 -3.77 -11.93
N ALA A 245 12.87 -3.04 -12.86
CA ALA A 245 13.38 -2.90 -14.21
C ALA A 245 13.15 -1.50 -14.77
N ARG A 246 14.11 -1.05 -15.58
CA ARG A 246 13.96 0.08 -16.49
C ARG A 246 13.42 -0.45 -17.81
N ASP A 247 12.60 0.35 -18.47
CA ASP A 247 12.11 0.20 -19.85
C ASP A 247 12.82 -0.87 -20.73
N PRO A 248 12.13 -1.90 -21.26
CA PRO A 248 10.81 -2.43 -20.89
C PRO A 248 10.91 -3.60 -19.88
N ALA A 249 9.76 -4.00 -19.34
CA ALA A 249 9.64 -5.16 -18.44
C ALA A 249 10.31 -6.42 -19.03
N PRO A 250 11.11 -7.18 -18.25
CA PRO A 250 11.69 -8.43 -18.73
C PRO A 250 10.57 -9.38 -19.20
N SER A 251 10.62 -9.81 -20.45
CA SER A 251 9.57 -10.63 -21.10
C SER A 251 9.24 -11.92 -20.33
N ALA A 252 10.24 -12.51 -19.67
CA ALA A 252 10.09 -13.69 -18.83
C ALA A 252 9.16 -13.49 -17.60
N VAL A 253 9.01 -12.25 -17.12
CA VAL A 253 8.16 -11.92 -15.97
C VAL A 253 6.87 -11.21 -16.42
N ALA A 254 6.93 -10.46 -17.52
CA ALA A 254 5.75 -9.83 -18.12
C ALA A 254 4.68 -10.86 -18.54
N ALA A 255 5.06 -12.08 -18.91
CA ALA A 255 4.13 -13.13 -19.34
C ALA A 255 3.20 -13.64 -18.21
N THR A 256 3.50 -13.35 -16.94
CA THR A 256 2.73 -13.85 -15.79
C THR A 256 1.80 -12.81 -15.17
N TRP A 257 1.84 -11.56 -15.63
CA TRP A 257 1.03 -10.48 -15.08
C TRP A 257 0.14 -9.84 -16.15
N GLN A 258 -1.07 -9.45 -15.74
CA GLN A 258 -1.91 -8.60 -16.55
C GLN A 258 -1.58 -7.13 -16.25
N VAL A 259 -1.08 -6.41 -17.25
CA VAL A 259 -0.89 -4.97 -17.18
C VAL A 259 -2.24 -4.30 -17.39
N ARG A 260 -2.74 -3.57 -16.39
CA ARG A 260 -4.01 -2.84 -16.48
C ARG A 260 -3.76 -1.34 -16.34
N GLY A 261 -4.17 -0.58 -17.35
CA GLY A 261 -4.11 0.88 -17.32
C GLY A 261 -5.02 1.45 -16.22
N LEU A 262 -4.74 2.69 -15.81
CA LEU A 262 -5.49 3.34 -14.73
C LEU A 262 -6.99 3.52 -15.04
N ASP A 263 -7.33 3.69 -16.32
CA ASP A 263 -8.71 3.83 -16.80
C ASP A 263 -9.51 2.53 -16.70
N SER A 264 -8.83 1.39 -16.49
CA SER A 264 -9.48 0.09 -16.29
C SER A 264 -10.07 -0.10 -14.89
N PHE A 265 -9.96 0.89 -14.00
CA PHE A 265 -10.36 0.84 -12.58
C PHE A 265 -11.34 1.96 -12.20
N GLY A 266 -12.32 2.22 -13.07
CA GLY A 266 -13.35 3.26 -12.89
C GLY A 266 -14.22 3.10 -11.64
#